data_AF-A0A1Y5T4M3-F1
#
_entry.id   AF-A0A1Y5T4M3-F1
#
_cell.length_a   1.000
_cell.length_b   1.000
_cell.length_c   1.000
_cell.angle_alpha   90.00
_cell.angle_beta   90.00
_cell.angle_gamma   90.00
#
_symmetry.space_group_name_H-M   'P 1'
#
loop_
_entity.id
_entity.type
_entity.pdbx_description
1 polymer ?
#
loop_
_entity_poly.entity_id
_entity_poly.type
_entity_poly.pdbx_seq_one_letter_code
_entity_poly.pdbx_strand_id
1 'polypeptide(L)'
;MKFALNLTVAAALSVTGTQYAYSGGEEKSVWDDCRATNRCTLEYDYLANQETDPFLFNGREINEKHPRWHQFQEAVEEYTHTRQCLVPTEQGKDKPNLLLLDEHAIGTGRGAEVCIYRIMRSLNDVNRIEAWLTYHDFKFGEKRWVVDENYIPRFKTKAVSKITAWWTIERYREVNPSWLAQLTGIDLILNYQVVVGFSREDKVRGVRVVTPSK
;
A
#
# COMPACT_ATOMS: atom_id res chain seq x y z
N MET A 1 37.43 -37.34 68.04
CA MET A 1 36.11 -36.66 68.19
C MET A 1 35.91 -35.74 66.99
N LYS A 2 34.73 -35.85 66.38
CA LYS A 2 34.12 -35.13 65.23
C LYS A 2 34.72 -33.77 64.84
N PHE A 3 34.88 -33.52 63.53
CA PHE A 3 34.48 -32.31 62.77
C PHE A 3 34.72 -32.60 61.26
N ALA A 4 33.70 -33.00 60.50
CA ALA A 4 32.84 -32.15 59.65
C ALA A 4 33.55 -31.67 58.36
N LEU A 5 33.44 -32.46 57.29
CA LEU A 5 33.71 -32.03 55.91
C LEU A 5 32.49 -31.25 55.39
N ASN A 6 32.66 -29.96 55.11
CA ASN A 6 31.67 -29.16 54.39
C ASN A 6 31.74 -29.52 52.90
N LEU A 7 30.70 -30.17 52.37
CA LEU A 7 30.44 -30.26 50.93
C LEU A 7 29.66 -29.01 50.50
N THR A 8 30.29 -28.14 49.73
CA THR A 8 29.62 -27.08 48.97
C THR A 8 29.17 -27.66 47.63
N VAL A 9 27.86 -27.81 47.45
CA VAL A 9 27.24 -28.17 46.18
C VAL A 9 27.11 -26.91 45.33
N ALA A 10 27.89 -26.79 44.25
CA ALA A 10 27.69 -25.78 43.24
C ALA A 10 26.52 -26.20 42.33
N ALA A 11 25.35 -25.61 42.53
CA ALA A 11 24.22 -25.75 41.62
C ALA A 11 24.48 -24.91 40.36
N ALA A 12 24.80 -25.58 39.25
CA ALA A 12 24.84 -24.95 37.94
C ALA A 12 23.41 -24.72 37.45
N LEU A 13 22.94 -23.47 37.50
CA LEU A 13 21.74 -23.04 36.78
C LEU A 13 22.05 -23.05 35.28
N SER A 14 21.68 -24.13 34.59
CA SER A 14 21.56 -24.14 33.15
C SER A 14 20.32 -23.33 32.77
N VAL A 15 20.52 -22.07 32.40
CA VAL A 15 19.51 -21.24 31.73
C VAL A 15 19.26 -21.87 30.37
N THR A 16 18.20 -22.67 30.26
CA THR A 16 17.64 -23.09 28.98
C THR A 16 17.04 -21.86 28.33
N GLY A 17 17.86 -21.11 27.61
CA GLY A 17 17.39 -20.08 26.70
C GLY A 17 16.55 -20.76 25.64
N THR A 18 15.24 -20.54 25.69
CA THR A 18 14.31 -20.91 24.63
C THR A 18 14.73 -20.15 23.38
N GLN A 19 15.52 -20.79 22.53
CA GLN A 19 15.76 -20.31 21.17
C GLN A 19 14.42 -20.43 20.46
N TYR A 20 13.69 -19.32 20.34
CA TYR A 20 12.60 -19.22 19.39
C TYR A 20 13.21 -19.35 18.00
N ALA A 21 13.24 -20.59 17.49
CA ALA A 21 13.47 -20.87 16.09
C ALA A 21 12.32 -20.23 15.32
N TYR A 22 12.56 -19.05 14.75
CA TYR A 22 11.68 -18.43 13.79
C TYR A 22 11.71 -19.30 12.52
N SER A 23 10.81 -20.28 12.44
CA SER A 23 10.61 -21.05 11.22
C SER A 23 9.99 -20.11 10.19
N GLY A 24 10.80 -19.65 9.24
CA GLY A 24 10.34 -18.94 8.04
C GLY A 24 9.54 -19.88 7.14
N GLY A 25 8.32 -20.21 7.54
CA GLY A 25 7.30 -20.71 6.64
C GLY A 25 6.72 -19.51 5.90
N GLU A 26 6.79 -19.53 4.56
CA GLU A 26 5.95 -18.67 3.73
C GLU A 26 4.50 -18.92 4.13
N GLU A 27 3.94 -18.02 4.92
CA GLU A 27 2.54 -18.06 5.31
C GLU A 27 1.73 -17.80 4.04
N LYS A 28 1.19 -18.89 3.46
CA LYS A 28 0.39 -18.85 2.25
C LYS A 28 -0.73 -17.83 2.46
N SER A 29 -0.68 -16.74 1.70
CA SER A 29 -1.66 -15.66 1.79
C SER A 29 -3.03 -16.25 1.48
N VAL A 30 -4.07 -15.82 2.20
CA VAL A 30 -5.48 -16.15 1.88
C VAL A 30 -5.81 -15.78 0.43
N TRP A 31 -5.03 -14.87 -0.16
CA TRP A 31 -5.16 -14.42 -1.55
C TRP A 31 -4.39 -15.25 -2.58
N ASP A 32 -3.52 -16.19 -2.20
CA ASP A 32 -2.70 -16.95 -3.17
C ASP A 32 -3.56 -17.80 -4.11
N ASP A 33 -4.55 -18.52 -3.56
CA ASP A 33 -5.49 -19.32 -4.35
C ASP A 33 -6.45 -18.44 -5.16
N CYS A 34 -6.77 -17.25 -4.64
CA CYS A 34 -7.57 -16.23 -5.32
C CYS A 34 -6.85 -15.66 -6.55
N ARG A 35 -5.58 -15.25 -6.41
CA ARG A 35 -4.77 -14.63 -7.46
C ARG A 35 -4.55 -15.58 -8.63
N ALA A 36 -4.28 -16.86 -8.35
CA ALA A 36 -4.07 -17.86 -9.39
C ALA A 36 -5.30 -18.08 -10.29
N THR A 37 -6.51 -17.80 -9.79
CA THR A 37 -7.77 -18.10 -10.48
C THR A 37 -8.56 -16.87 -10.91
N ASN A 38 -8.15 -15.66 -10.51
CA ASN A 38 -8.88 -14.39 -10.73
C ASN A 38 -10.35 -14.43 -10.30
N ARG A 39 -10.70 -15.27 -9.31
CA ARG A 39 -12.10 -15.47 -8.88
C ARG A 39 -12.54 -14.54 -7.76
N CYS A 40 -11.60 -13.91 -7.07
CA CYS A 40 -11.90 -13.08 -5.91
C CYS A 40 -12.22 -11.66 -6.36
N THR A 41 -13.17 -11.04 -5.68
CA THR A 41 -13.61 -9.67 -5.92
C THR A 41 -13.71 -8.96 -4.58
N LEU A 42 -13.51 -7.65 -4.60
CA LEU A 42 -13.85 -6.80 -3.47
C LEU A 42 -15.15 -6.08 -3.77
N GLU A 43 -16.02 -6.01 -2.76
CA GLU A 43 -17.22 -5.17 -2.85
C GLU A 43 -16.83 -3.69 -2.82
N TYR A 44 -17.61 -2.88 -3.53
CA TYR A 44 -17.48 -1.43 -3.52
C TYR A 44 -18.86 -0.82 -3.79
N ASP A 45 -19.08 0.38 -3.24
CA ASP A 45 -20.40 1.01 -3.28
C ASP A 45 -20.63 1.77 -4.59
N TYR A 46 -19.55 2.33 -5.15
CA TYR A 46 -19.57 3.10 -6.39
C TYR A 46 -18.16 3.11 -7.04
N LEU A 47 -18.09 3.58 -8.29
CA LEU A 47 -16.81 3.79 -8.99
C LEU A 47 -16.44 5.27 -8.97
N ALA A 48 -15.33 5.60 -8.33
CA ALA A 48 -14.82 6.95 -8.26
C ALA A 48 -14.44 7.48 -9.66
N ASN A 49 -14.68 8.76 -9.88
CA ASN A 49 -14.31 9.47 -11.10
C ASN A 49 -13.93 10.92 -10.79
N GLN A 50 -13.42 11.66 -11.76
CA GLN A 50 -12.91 13.02 -11.53
C GLN A 50 -14.00 14.02 -11.12
N GLU A 51 -15.26 13.79 -11.51
CA GLU A 51 -16.38 14.68 -11.19
C GLU A 51 -16.87 14.52 -9.75
N THR A 52 -17.05 13.28 -9.29
CA THR A 52 -17.58 12.96 -7.94
C THR A 52 -16.48 12.88 -6.88
N ASP A 53 -15.28 12.44 -7.30
CA ASP A 53 -14.14 12.13 -6.44
C ASP A 53 -12.87 12.67 -7.09
N PRO A 54 -12.72 14.01 -7.17
CA PRO A 54 -11.55 14.61 -7.79
C PRO A 54 -10.27 14.13 -7.10
N PHE A 55 -9.22 13.94 -7.89
CA PHE A 55 -7.91 13.55 -7.34
C PHE A 55 -7.38 14.62 -6.38
N LEU A 56 -7.08 14.21 -5.14
CA LEU A 56 -6.65 15.09 -4.07
C LEU A 56 -5.15 14.91 -3.78
N PHE A 57 -4.39 15.99 -3.88
CA PHE A 57 -3.02 16.06 -3.39
C PHE A 57 -2.95 16.85 -2.08
N ASN A 58 -2.55 16.20 -0.99
CA ASN A 58 -2.54 16.78 0.36
C ASN A 58 -3.87 17.45 0.76
N GLY A 59 -4.98 16.85 0.33
CA GLY A 59 -6.33 17.35 0.58
C GLY A 59 -6.75 18.52 -0.30
N ARG A 60 -5.97 18.92 -1.31
CA ARG A 60 -6.41 19.90 -2.30
C ARG A 60 -6.63 19.20 -3.63
N GLU A 61 -7.73 19.52 -4.29
CA GLU A 61 -8.00 19.05 -5.64
C GLU A 61 -6.90 19.46 -6.62
N ILE A 62 -6.47 18.48 -7.42
CA ILE A 62 -5.64 18.69 -8.59
C ILE A 62 -6.54 19.12 -9.76
N ASN A 63 -6.43 20.40 -10.12
CA ASN A 63 -7.05 21.03 -11.29
C ASN A 63 -6.10 22.11 -11.82
N GLU A 64 -6.48 22.83 -12.88
CA GLU A 64 -5.65 23.85 -13.55
C GLU A 64 -5.06 24.92 -12.61
N LYS A 65 -5.74 25.22 -11.49
CA LYS A 65 -5.30 26.22 -10.50
C LYS A 65 -4.37 25.63 -9.44
N HIS A 66 -4.11 24.33 -9.46
CA HIS A 66 -3.24 23.65 -8.51
C HIS A 66 -1.76 23.84 -8.91
N PRO A 67 -0.85 24.20 -7.99
CA PRO A 67 0.57 24.39 -8.31
C PRO A 67 1.26 23.17 -8.94
N ARG A 68 0.71 21.97 -8.69
CA ARG A 68 1.18 20.70 -9.26
C ARG A 68 0.37 20.19 -10.45
N TRP A 69 -0.52 21.01 -11.03
CA TRP A 69 -1.34 20.62 -12.18
C TRP A 69 -0.49 20.03 -13.30
N HIS A 70 0.54 20.75 -13.72
CA HIS A 70 1.48 20.32 -14.77
C HIS A 70 2.13 18.93 -14.55
N GLN A 71 2.15 18.42 -13.31
CA GLN A 71 2.74 17.12 -12.98
C GLN A 71 1.73 15.97 -13.02
N PHE A 72 0.44 16.29 -12.99
CA PHE A 72 -0.63 15.32 -12.86
C PHE A 72 -1.68 15.44 -13.97
N GLN A 73 -1.67 16.52 -14.76
CA GLN A 73 -2.66 16.81 -15.79
C GLN A 73 -2.91 15.59 -16.69
N GLU A 74 -1.85 15.07 -17.30
CA GLU A 74 -1.92 13.91 -18.20
C GLU A 74 -2.53 12.69 -17.50
N ALA A 75 -2.07 12.35 -16.30
CA ALA A 75 -2.60 11.22 -15.54
C ALA A 75 -4.06 11.42 -15.09
N VAL A 76 -4.47 12.65 -14.77
CA VAL A 76 -5.86 12.97 -14.39
C VAL A 76 -6.80 12.88 -15.58
N GLU A 77 -6.35 13.34 -16.75
CA GLU A 77 -7.11 13.27 -18.01
C GLU A 77 -7.22 11.82 -18.51
N GLU A 78 -6.11 11.08 -18.52
CA GLU A 78 -6.04 9.69 -18.96
C GLU A 78 -6.87 8.76 -18.05
N TYR A 79 -6.70 8.91 -16.74
CA TYR A 79 -7.41 8.12 -15.72
C TYR A 79 -8.49 9.00 -15.07
N THR A 80 -9.49 9.41 -15.85
CA THR A 80 -10.66 10.15 -15.37
C THR A 80 -11.60 9.28 -14.53
N HIS A 81 -11.70 7.98 -14.83
CA HIS A 81 -12.57 7.00 -14.17
C HIS A 81 -11.78 5.82 -13.62
N THR A 82 -12.27 5.21 -12.53
CA THR A 82 -11.68 3.99 -11.94
C THR A 82 -11.52 2.87 -12.99
N ARG A 83 -12.46 2.75 -13.93
CA ARG A 83 -12.44 1.72 -14.98
C ARG A 83 -11.19 1.77 -15.86
N GLN A 84 -10.66 2.96 -16.13
CA GLN A 84 -9.48 3.13 -16.98
C GLN A 84 -8.20 2.61 -16.34
N CYS A 85 -8.22 2.37 -15.03
CA CYS A 85 -7.09 1.80 -14.28
C CYS A 85 -7.04 0.27 -14.31
N LEU A 86 -8.09 -0.37 -14.82
CA LEU A 86 -8.25 -1.82 -14.80
C LEU A 86 -7.83 -2.42 -16.13
N VAL A 87 -7.51 -3.71 -16.12
CA VAL A 87 -7.19 -4.46 -17.34
C VAL A 87 -8.33 -4.35 -18.36
N PRO A 88 -8.05 -4.40 -19.68
CA PRO A 88 -9.06 -4.16 -20.73
C PRO A 88 -10.34 -4.99 -20.59
N THR A 89 -10.24 -6.21 -20.08
CA THR A 89 -11.38 -7.11 -19.88
C THR A 89 -12.37 -6.65 -18.81
N GLU A 90 -11.96 -5.79 -17.87
CA GLU A 90 -12.82 -5.27 -16.80
C GLU A 90 -13.48 -3.93 -17.16
N GLN A 91 -12.86 -3.13 -18.04
CA GLN A 91 -13.25 -1.72 -18.23
C GLN A 91 -14.72 -1.56 -18.67
N GLY A 92 -15.24 -2.50 -19.47
CA GLY A 92 -16.62 -2.49 -19.97
C GLY A 92 -17.66 -3.22 -19.13
N LYS A 93 -17.29 -3.88 -18.02
CA LYS A 93 -18.23 -4.69 -17.22
C LYS A 93 -19.12 -3.82 -16.36
N ASP A 94 -20.39 -4.18 -16.13
CA ASP A 94 -21.24 -3.41 -15.21
C ASP A 94 -20.62 -3.32 -13.79
N LYS A 95 -20.13 -4.46 -13.29
CA LYS A 95 -19.40 -4.56 -12.02
C LYS A 95 -17.96 -5.06 -12.25
N PRO A 96 -16.99 -4.17 -12.55
CA PRO A 96 -15.60 -4.57 -12.73
C PRO A 96 -14.95 -5.10 -11.45
N ASN A 97 -13.96 -5.97 -11.59
CA ASN A 97 -13.13 -6.41 -10.48
C ASN A 97 -11.99 -5.41 -10.20
N LEU A 98 -12.08 -4.67 -9.08
CA LEU A 98 -11.07 -3.67 -8.69
C LEU A 98 -9.71 -4.26 -8.30
N LEU A 99 -9.60 -5.59 -8.18
CA LEU A 99 -8.34 -6.29 -7.97
C LEU A 99 -7.53 -6.47 -9.27
N LEU A 100 -8.14 -6.30 -10.44
CA LEU A 100 -7.49 -6.51 -11.74
C LEU A 100 -7.01 -5.19 -12.32
N LEU A 101 -6.02 -4.60 -11.64
CA LEU A 101 -5.34 -3.38 -12.04
C LEU A 101 -4.46 -3.62 -13.27
N ASP A 102 -4.47 -2.70 -14.24
CA ASP A 102 -3.53 -2.74 -15.37
C ASP A 102 -2.18 -2.15 -14.95
N GLU A 103 -1.42 -2.91 -14.15
CA GLU A 103 -0.13 -2.48 -13.59
C GLU A 103 0.88 -2.05 -14.68
N HIS A 104 0.82 -2.67 -15.87
CA HIS A 104 1.70 -2.35 -16.99
C HIS A 104 1.36 -1.00 -17.62
N ALA A 105 0.07 -0.70 -17.82
CA ALA A 105 -0.35 0.58 -18.38
C ALA A 105 -0.09 1.76 -17.43
N ILE A 106 -0.43 1.61 -16.15
CA ILE A 106 -0.37 2.71 -15.17
C ILE A 106 1.06 3.00 -14.67
N GLY A 107 1.96 2.00 -14.78
CA GLY A 107 3.32 2.04 -14.28
C GLY A 107 3.44 2.24 -12.76
N THR A 108 4.48 2.96 -12.34
CA THR A 108 4.79 3.21 -10.90
C THR A 108 4.89 4.71 -10.57
N GLY A 109 4.35 5.55 -11.46
CA GLY A 109 4.45 7.01 -11.38
C GLY A 109 3.13 7.70 -11.00
N ARG A 110 2.80 8.77 -11.73
CA ARG A 110 1.61 9.59 -11.48
C ARG A 110 0.31 8.89 -11.88
N GLY A 111 0.34 8.09 -12.95
CA GLY A 111 -0.77 7.22 -13.35
C GLY A 111 -1.17 6.28 -12.21
N ALA A 112 -0.19 5.55 -11.65
CA ALA A 112 -0.40 4.73 -10.47
C ALA A 112 -0.97 5.51 -9.27
N GLU A 113 -0.47 6.71 -8.98
CA GLU A 113 -0.98 7.54 -7.88
C GLU A 113 -2.46 7.91 -8.04
N VAL A 114 -2.87 8.32 -9.25
CA VAL A 114 -4.27 8.64 -9.58
C VAL A 114 -5.13 7.38 -9.54
N CYS A 115 -4.66 6.29 -10.14
CA CYS A 115 -5.41 5.05 -10.22
C CYS A 115 -5.64 4.38 -8.87
N ILE A 116 -4.60 4.29 -8.06
CA ILE A 116 -4.71 3.78 -6.70
C ILE A 116 -5.64 4.70 -5.90
N TYR A 117 -5.54 6.03 -6.02
CA TYR A 117 -6.50 6.94 -5.37
C TYR A 117 -7.95 6.60 -5.72
N ARG A 118 -8.26 6.39 -7.00
CA ARG A 118 -9.63 6.07 -7.45
C ARG A 118 -10.13 4.73 -6.93
N ILE A 119 -9.27 3.71 -6.93
CA ILE A 119 -9.60 2.41 -6.36
C ILE A 119 -9.89 2.56 -4.86
N MET A 120 -9.00 3.23 -4.11
CA MET A 120 -9.20 3.44 -2.67
C MET A 120 -10.47 4.25 -2.36
N ARG A 121 -10.79 5.26 -3.18
CA ARG A 121 -12.05 6.02 -3.08
C ARG A 121 -13.27 5.16 -3.37
N SER A 122 -13.19 4.23 -4.32
CA SER A 122 -14.28 3.31 -4.66
C SER A 122 -14.53 2.28 -3.54
N LEU A 123 -13.46 1.75 -2.95
CA LEU A 123 -13.55 0.79 -1.82
C LEU A 123 -14.10 1.46 -0.55
N ASN A 124 -13.65 2.68 -0.26
CA ASN A 124 -14.14 3.60 0.79
C ASN A 124 -14.28 3.01 2.22
N ASP A 125 -13.58 1.91 2.49
CA ASP A 125 -13.55 1.18 3.75
C ASP A 125 -12.13 0.71 4.03
N VAL A 126 -11.68 0.85 5.28
CA VAL A 126 -10.28 0.57 5.65
C VAL A 126 -9.95 -0.91 5.48
N ASN A 127 -10.85 -1.82 5.86
CA ASN A 127 -10.60 -3.26 5.77
C ASN A 127 -10.53 -3.70 4.30
N ARG A 128 -11.40 -3.15 3.43
CA ARG A 128 -11.35 -3.41 1.98
C ARG A 128 -10.06 -2.88 1.35
N ILE A 129 -9.57 -1.73 1.80
CA ILE A 129 -8.29 -1.16 1.35
C ILE A 129 -7.12 -2.03 1.79
N GLU A 130 -7.08 -2.50 3.03
CA GLU A 130 -6.05 -3.43 3.52
C GLU A 130 -6.10 -4.77 2.79
N ALA A 131 -7.29 -5.28 2.49
CA ALA A 131 -7.48 -6.46 1.65
C ALA A 131 -6.92 -6.24 0.23
N TRP A 132 -7.19 -5.09 -0.40
CA TRP A 132 -6.63 -4.73 -1.70
C TRP A 132 -5.11 -4.67 -1.65
N LEU A 133 -4.54 -4.01 -0.64
CA LEU A 133 -3.09 -3.92 -0.44
C LEU A 133 -2.47 -5.32 -0.30
N THR A 134 -3.08 -6.20 0.49
CA THR A 134 -2.62 -7.57 0.67
C THR A 134 -2.70 -8.36 -0.65
N TYR A 135 -3.78 -8.21 -1.42
CA TYR A 135 -3.93 -8.84 -2.72
C TYR A 135 -2.84 -8.42 -3.71
N HIS A 136 -2.39 -7.17 -3.67
CA HIS A 136 -1.28 -6.69 -4.50
C HIS A 136 0.10 -6.89 -3.85
N ASP A 137 0.24 -7.77 -2.86
CA ASP A 137 1.51 -8.10 -2.18
C ASP A 137 2.21 -6.92 -1.50
N PHE A 138 1.46 -5.88 -1.13
CA PHE A 138 1.99 -4.85 -0.26
C PHE A 138 2.13 -5.39 1.16
N LYS A 139 3.29 -5.12 1.77
CA LYS A 139 3.44 -5.11 3.22
C LYS A 139 3.01 -3.74 3.72
N PHE A 140 2.30 -3.65 4.82
CA PHE A 140 1.87 -2.36 5.37
C PHE A 140 1.94 -2.35 6.88
N GLY A 141 2.16 -1.16 7.44
CA GLY A 141 2.06 -0.93 8.87
C GLY A 141 0.65 -0.56 9.29
N GLU A 142 0.39 -0.58 10.58
CA GLU A 142 -0.88 -0.10 11.16
C GLU A 142 -1.19 1.33 10.74
N LYS A 143 -2.49 1.64 10.67
CA LYS A 143 -2.97 3.00 10.45
C LYS A 143 -2.52 3.92 11.60
N ARG A 144 -1.82 5.01 11.26
CA ARG A 144 -1.26 5.96 12.22
C ARG A 144 -1.84 7.35 12.05
N TRP A 145 -2.12 8.02 13.16
CA TRP A 145 -2.40 9.45 13.18
C TRP A 145 -1.15 10.24 12.79
N VAL A 146 -1.32 11.25 11.94
CA VAL A 146 -0.24 12.14 11.46
C VAL A 146 -0.37 13.57 12.00
N VAL A 147 -1.35 13.79 12.86
CA VAL A 147 -1.65 15.07 13.48
C VAL A 147 -2.10 14.84 14.92
N ASP A 148 -1.90 15.85 15.78
CA ASP A 148 -2.38 15.82 17.16
C ASP A 148 -3.92 15.83 17.22
N GLU A 149 -4.47 15.38 18.35
CA GLU A 149 -5.93 15.31 18.56
C GLU A 149 -6.62 16.67 18.36
N ASN A 150 -5.95 17.76 18.73
CA ASN A 150 -6.44 19.14 18.63
C ASN A 150 -6.16 19.81 17.27
N TYR A 151 -5.59 19.08 16.30
CA TYR A 151 -5.24 19.67 15.01
C TYR A 151 -6.47 20.02 14.17
N ILE A 152 -6.51 21.29 13.73
CA ILE A 152 -7.53 21.83 12.81
C ILE A 152 -6.92 21.90 11.41
N PRO A 153 -7.36 21.08 10.45
CA PRO A 153 -6.78 21.07 9.12
C PRO A 153 -7.13 22.33 8.33
N ARG A 154 -6.13 22.87 7.59
CA ARG A 154 -6.34 24.00 6.66
C ARG A 154 -7.43 23.72 5.60
N PHE A 155 -7.59 22.45 5.21
CA PHE A 155 -8.63 21.98 4.30
C PHE A 155 -9.37 20.83 4.95
N LYS A 156 -10.72 20.81 4.91
CA LYS A 156 -11.53 19.71 5.47
C LYS A 156 -11.17 18.34 4.88
N THR A 157 -10.63 18.35 3.68
CA THR A 157 -10.18 17.22 2.89
C THR A 157 -8.74 16.80 3.19
N LYS A 158 -8.03 17.43 4.13
CA LYS A 158 -6.67 17.02 4.50
C LYS A 158 -6.70 15.73 5.32
N ALA A 159 -5.82 14.79 4.98
CA ALA A 159 -5.65 13.57 5.75
C ALA A 159 -5.11 13.86 7.17
N VAL A 160 -5.64 13.13 8.15
CA VAL A 160 -5.27 13.19 9.58
C VAL A 160 -4.69 11.87 10.09
N SER A 161 -4.90 10.78 9.35
CA SER A 161 -4.23 9.49 9.56
C SER A 161 -3.77 8.91 8.22
N LYS A 162 -2.88 7.91 8.25
CA LYS A 162 -2.39 7.22 7.06
C LYS A 162 -2.10 5.74 7.29
N ILE A 163 -2.19 4.96 6.21
CA ILE A 163 -1.55 3.65 6.06
C ILE A 163 -0.37 3.83 5.12
N THR A 164 0.77 3.26 5.47
CA THR A 164 1.95 3.21 4.58
C THR A 164 2.19 1.76 4.21
N ALA A 165 2.09 1.49 2.92
CA ALA A 165 2.25 0.21 2.29
C ALA A 165 3.50 0.24 1.40
N TRP A 166 4.21 -0.87 1.27
CA TRP A 166 5.39 -0.98 0.43
C TRP A 166 5.48 -2.35 -0.22
N TRP A 167 5.99 -2.36 -1.46
CA TRP A 167 6.48 -3.57 -2.09
C TRP A 167 7.91 -3.88 -1.65
N THR A 168 8.25 -5.17 -1.69
CA THR A 168 9.65 -5.59 -1.72
C THR A 168 10.28 -5.14 -3.04
N ILE A 169 11.61 -5.10 -3.08
CA ILE A 169 12.32 -4.71 -4.29
C ILE A 169 12.13 -5.74 -5.41
N GLU A 170 11.98 -7.01 -5.05
CA GLU A 170 11.69 -8.11 -5.97
C GLU A 170 10.35 -7.88 -6.67
N ARG A 171 9.27 -7.63 -5.92
CA ARG A 171 7.94 -7.38 -6.49
C ARG A 171 7.94 -6.12 -7.37
N TYR A 172 8.65 -5.07 -6.95
CA TYR A 172 8.79 -3.86 -7.77
C TYR A 172 9.44 -4.15 -9.13
N ARG A 173 10.45 -5.02 -9.19
CA ARG A 173 11.15 -5.37 -10.44
C ARG A 173 10.32 -6.21 -11.40
N GLU A 174 9.39 -7.01 -10.89
CA GLU A 174 8.43 -7.75 -11.72
C GLU A 174 7.50 -6.79 -12.48
N VAL A 175 7.10 -5.71 -11.83
CA VAL A 175 6.19 -4.71 -12.40
C VAL A 175 6.92 -3.66 -13.24
N ASN A 176 8.15 -3.30 -12.85
CA ASN A 176 8.96 -2.31 -13.56
C ASN A 176 10.36 -2.86 -13.90
N PRO A 177 10.49 -3.74 -14.91
CA PRO A 177 11.76 -4.32 -15.29
C PRO A 177 12.69 -3.26 -15.90
N SER A 178 13.73 -2.87 -15.15
CA SER A 178 14.78 -1.97 -15.64
C SER A 178 15.95 -2.76 -16.21
N TRP A 179 16.22 -2.58 -17.51
CA TRP A 179 17.36 -3.22 -18.18
C TRP A 179 18.71 -2.81 -17.56
N LEU A 180 18.81 -1.56 -17.07
CA LEU A 180 20.01 -1.08 -16.37
C LEU A 180 20.23 -1.80 -15.05
N ALA A 181 19.17 -2.03 -14.28
CA ALA A 181 19.25 -2.79 -13.04
C ALA A 181 19.60 -4.27 -13.32
N GLN A 182 19.05 -4.85 -14.38
CA GLN A 182 19.36 -6.22 -14.81
C GLN A 182 20.83 -6.39 -15.24
N LEU A 183 21.42 -5.40 -15.94
CA LEU A 183 22.80 -5.48 -16.40
C LEU A 183 23.84 -5.13 -15.34
N THR A 184 23.55 -4.15 -14.48
CA THR A 184 24.56 -3.60 -13.56
C THR A 184 24.44 -4.16 -12.15
N GLY A 185 23.29 -4.74 -11.78
CA GLY A 185 22.98 -5.11 -10.40
C GLY A 185 22.84 -3.91 -9.44
N ILE A 186 23.00 -2.68 -9.94
CA ILE A 186 22.89 -1.45 -9.16
C ILE A 186 21.43 -1.03 -9.19
N ASP A 187 20.77 -1.18 -8.05
CA ASP A 187 19.44 -0.63 -7.84
C ASP A 187 19.54 0.69 -7.09
N LEU A 188 19.13 1.76 -7.76
CA LEU A 188 19.00 3.07 -7.12
C LEU A 188 17.72 3.15 -6.30
N ILE A 189 16.71 2.29 -6.53
CA ILE A 189 15.44 2.34 -5.82
C ILE A 189 15.50 1.40 -4.60
N LEU A 190 15.09 1.89 -3.44
CA LEU A 190 15.07 1.11 -2.20
C LEU A 190 13.79 0.30 -2.04
N ASN A 191 12.65 0.92 -2.33
CA ASN A 191 11.34 0.29 -2.35
C ASN A 191 10.33 1.14 -3.13
N TYR A 192 9.14 0.58 -3.35
CA TYR A 192 7.98 1.28 -3.86
C TYR A 192 6.95 1.39 -2.74
N GLN A 193 6.54 2.61 -2.41
CA GLN A 193 5.62 2.89 -1.31
C GLN A 193 4.33 3.52 -1.81
N VAL A 194 3.22 3.07 -1.24
CA VAL A 194 1.89 3.67 -1.37
C VAL A 194 1.49 4.20 0.01
N VAL A 195 1.23 5.49 0.09
CA VAL A 195 0.73 6.14 1.30
C VAL A 195 -0.72 6.53 1.06
N VAL A 196 -1.65 5.89 1.80
CA VAL A 196 -3.08 6.20 1.75
C VAL A 196 -3.42 7.06 2.96
N GLY A 197 -3.94 8.27 2.72
CA GLY A 197 -4.35 9.20 3.77
C GLY A 197 -5.85 9.20 4.01
N PHE A 198 -6.29 9.31 5.26
CA PHE A 198 -7.69 9.24 5.67
C PHE A 198 -8.12 10.48 6.46
N SER A 199 -9.40 10.85 6.41
CA SER A 199 -10.01 11.82 7.35
C SER A 199 -10.31 11.17 8.71
N ARG A 200 -10.93 11.92 9.63
CA ARG A 200 -11.34 11.41 10.95
C ARG A 200 -12.44 10.36 10.85
N GLU A 201 -13.25 10.44 9.79
CA GLU A 201 -14.35 9.52 9.46
C GLU A 201 -13.89 8.40 8.52
N ASP A 202 -12.59 8.14 8.46
CA ASP A 202 -11.98 7.04 7.70
C ASP A 202 -12.20 7.08 6.19
N LYS A 203 -12.53 8.26 5.66
CA LYS A 203 -12.64 8.48 4.21
C LYS A 203 -11.28 8.76 3.61
N VAL A 204 -10.98 8.15 2.46
CA VAL A 204 -9.73 8.36 1.73
C VAL A 204 -9.66 9.81 1.25
N ARG A 205 -8.56 10.49 1.58
CA ARG A 205 -8.31 11.93 1.34
C ARG A 205 -7.07 12.22 0.50
N GLY A 206 -6.33 11.18 0.13
CA GLY A 206 -5.19 11.28 -0.75
C GLY A 206 -4.47 9.95 -0.84
N VAL A 207 -3.81 9.74 -1.97
CA VAL A 207 -2.83 8.67 -2.15
C VAL A 207 -1.55 9.32 -2.63
N ARG A 208 -0.42 8.80 -2.18
CA ARG A 208 0.89 9.19 -2.70
C ARG A 208 1.71 7.95 -2.98
N VAL A 209 2.31 7.92 -4.17
CA VAL A 209 3.31 6.93 -4.55
C VAL A 209 4.71 7.52 -4.35
N VAL A 210 5.61 6.75 -3.76
CA VAL A 210 7.00 7.16 -3.49
C VAL A 210 7.94 6.03 -3.84
N THR A 211 9.01 6.35 -4.57
CA THR A 211 10.13 5.46 -4.87
C THR A 211 11.41 6.05 -4.29
N PRO A 212 11.70 5.86 -2.99
CA PRO A 212 12.93 6.37 -2.39
C PRO A 212 14.14 5.80 -3.13
N SER A 213 15.07 6.67 -3.50
CA SER A 213 16.34 6.26 -4.09
C SER A 213 17.51 6.42 -3.11
N LYS A 214 18.58 5.65 -3.33
CA LYS A 214 19.87 5.82 -2.65
C LYS A 214 20.56 7.12 -3.03
#